data_AF-A0A2V0QH29-F1
#
_entry.id   AF-A0A2V0QH29-F1
#
_cell.length_a   1.000
_cell.length_b   1.000
_cell.length_c   1.000
_cell.angle_alpha   90.00
_cell.angle_beta   90.00
_cell.angle_gamma   90.00
#
_symmetry.space_group_name_H-M   'P 1'
#
loop_
_entity.id
_entity.type
_entity.pdbx_description
1 polymer ?
#
loop_
_entity_poly.entity_id
_entity_poly.type
_entity_poly.pdbx_seq_one_letter_code
_entity_poly.pdbx_strand_id
1 'polypeptide(L)'
;MNGVTAGYHLINTESFSLDAIVALHMDGIDRDDFGRRELARNGINRDLLEDRDNGIDAGLAAKLRGAAGQLEVVAKNDISGASDGYSLSLEYAYPFTWGNTRFKPNIGATHMSGNLVHYYYGTLKEEEQPGIAQYRPGSATVSYVGLGFSQPIGKQWEVSGNLRYSALPDELSDSPLVERDTDSSTSMFIGISRKF
;
A
#
# COMPACT_ATOMS: atom_id res chain seq x y z
N MET A 1 -2.59 6.80 2.35
CA MET A 1 -1.11 6.76 2.33
C MET A 1 -0.68 5.94 3.52
N ASN A 2 -0.15 4.74 3.26
CA ASN A 2 0.51 3.93 4.27
C ASN A 2 2.02 4.16 4.06
N GLY A 3 2.77 4.43 5.12
CA GLY A 3 4.20 4.72 5.05
C GLY A 3 4.58 6.18 5.30
N VAL A 4 5.87 6.42 5.50
CA VAL A 4 6.43 7.76 5.72
C VAL A 4 6.38 8.54 4.41
N THR A 5 5.68 9.68 4.39
CA THR A 5 5.60 10.55 3.22
C THR A 5 5.90 11.99 3.61
N ALA A 6 6.73 12.65 2.81
CA ALA A 6 6.92 14.09 2.82
C ALA A 6 6.22 14.70 1.60
N GLY A 7 5.72 15.92 1.71
CA GLY A 7 5.04 16.57 0.58
C GLY A 7 5.06 18.09 0.65
N TYR A 8 4.85 18.70 -0.51
CA TYR A 8 4.76 20.14 -0.72
C TYR A 8 3.46 20.48 -1.47
N HIS A 9 2.65 21.37 -0.87
CA HIS A 9 1.42 21.86 -1.49
C HIS A 9 1.76 22.74 -2.70
N LEU A 10 1.46 22.25 -3.90
CA LEU A 10 1.53 23.04 -5.13
C LEU A 10 0.29 23.93 -5.28
N ILE A 11 -0.87 23.37 -4.96
CA ILE A 11 -2.16 24.06 -4.92
C ILE A 11 -2.89 23.61 -3.66
N ASN A 12 -3.47 24.55 -2.92
CA ASN A 12 -4.28 24.23 -1.75
C ASN A 12 -5.42 25.23 -1.61
N THR A 13 -6.64 24.78 -1.89
CA THR A 13 -7.89 25.52 -1.74
C THR A 13 -8.85 24.72 -0.85
N GLU A 14 -10.02 25.29 -0.54
CA GLU A 14 -11.03 24.59 0.26
C GLU A 14 -11.54 23.29 -0.39
N SER A 15 -11.70 23.30 -1.72
CA SER A 15 -12.26 22.18 -2.47
C SER A 15 -11.22 21.34 -3.19
N PHE A 16 -9.98 21.82 -3.36
CA PHE A 16 -8.97 21.11 -4.14
C PHE A 16 -7.57 21.24 -3.54
N SER A 17 -6.81 20.16 -3.49
CA SER A 17 -5.37 20.20 -3.25
C SER A 17 -4.59 19.40 -4.29
N LEU A 18 -3.41 19.89 -4.63
CA LEU A 18 -2.41 19.21 -5.44
C LEU A 18 -1.07 19.29 -4.72
N ASP A 19 -0.46 18.13 -4.54
CA ASP A 19 0.72 17.94 -3.71
C ASP A 19 1.80 17.24 -4.53
N ALA A 20 3.03 17.74 -4.47
CA ALA A 20 4.21 16.96 -4.83
C ALA A 20 4.64 16.16 -3.61
N ILE A 21 4.89 14.86 -3.77
CA ILE A 21 5.20 13.96 -2.66
C ILE A 21 6.46 13.13 -2.91
N VAL A 22 7.12 12.77 -1.81
CA VAL A 22 8.17 11.74 -1.75
C VAL A 22 7.80 10.77 -0.64
N ALA A 23 7.71 9.48 -0.96
CA ALA A 23 7.26 8.45 -0.03
C ALA A 23 8.28 7.30 0.05
N LEU A 24 8.45 6.74 1.25
CA LEU A 24 9.16 5.48 1.40
C LEU A 24 8.24 4.33 0.94
N HIS A 25 8.79 3.44 0.13
CA HIS A 25 8.17 2.18 -0.26
C HIS A 25 8.78 1.06 0.59
N MET A 26 8.07 0.65 1.63
CA MET A 26 8.61 -0.23 2.67
C MET A 26 8.22 -1.70 2.50
N ASP A 27 8.11 -2.15 1.25
CA ASP A 27 7.81 -3.55 0.91
C ASP A 27 9.09 -4.35 0.63
N GLY A 28 10.26 -3.84 1.06
CA GLY A 28 11.52 -4.58 1.02
C GLY A 28 11.43 -5.89 1.79
N ILE A 29 12.13 -6.90 1.31
CA ILE A 29 12.05 -8.28 1.82
C ILE A 29 13.47 -8.80 2.02
N ASP A 30 13.84 -9.04 3.27
CA ASP A 30 15.04 -9.80 3.59
C ASP A 30 14.71 -11.29 3.47
N ARG A 31 15.45 -12.04 2.65
CA ARG A 31 15.16 -13.46 2.42
C ARG A 31 15.17 -14.28 3.70
N ASP A 32 15.92 -13.83 4.71
CA ASP A 32 16.05 -14.48 6.00
C ASP A 32 14.79 -14.37 6.88
N ASP A 33 13.90 -13.42 6.59
CA ASP A 33 12.59 -13.30 7.23
C ASP A 33 11.66 -14.47 6.85
N PHE A 34 11.93 -15.14 5.73
CA PHE A 34 11.17 -16.31 5.35
C PHE A 34 11.62 -17.59 6.07
N GLY A 35 10.62 -18.36 6.50
CA GLY A 35 10.82 -19.73 6.97
C GLY A 35 11.24 -20.67 5.84
N ARG A 36 12.42 -21.31 5.96
CA ARG A 36 12.92 -22.29 4.97
C ARG A 36 11.90 -23.38 4.60
N ARG A 37 11.16 -23.89 5.60
CA ARG A 37 10.14 -24.95 5.38
C ARG A 37 8.91 -24.43 4.66
N GLU A 38 8.57 -23.16 4.87
CA GLU A 38 7.39 -22.54 4.28
C GLU A 38 7.61 -22.24 2.81
N LEU A 39 8.72 -21.58 2.47
CA LEU A 39 9.11 -21.38 1.07
C LEU A 39 9.30 -22.70 0.33
N ALA A 40 9.85 -23.73 0.97
CA ALA A 40 9.99 -25.05 0.36
C ALA A 40 8.62 -25.67 -0.01
N ARG A 41 7.53 -25.39 0.73
CA ARG A 41 6.16 -25.80 0.35
C ARG A 41 5.65 -25.08 -0.89
N ASN A 42 6.21 -23.91 -1.20
CA ASN A 42 5.94 -23.13 -2.39
C ASN A 42 6.93 -23.46 -3.53
N GLY A 43 7.80 -24.45 -3.34
CA GLY A 43 8.81 -24.83 -4.33
C GLY A 43 9.94 -23.80 -4.47
N ILE A 44 10.20 -23.02 -3.42
CA ILE A 44 11.29 -22.04 -3.38
C ILE A 44 12.36 -22.49 -2.38
N ASN A 45 13.61 -22.51 -2.83
CA ASN A 45 14.77 -22.57 -1.96
C ASN A 45 15.16 -21.16 -1.53
N ARG A 46 14.96 -20.83 -0.26
CA ARG A 46 15.29 -19.52 0.33
C ARG A 46 16.74 -19.08 0.08
N ASP A 47 17.69 -20.01 0.08
CA ASP A 47 19.11 -19.69 -0.09
C ASP A 47 19.46 -19.24 -1.51
N LEU A 48 18.51 -19.38 -2.45
CA LEU A 48 18.61 -18.94 -3.83
C LEU A 48 17.82 -17.65 -4.11
N LEU A 49 17.15 -17.08 -3.09
CA LEU A 49 16.50 -15.78 -3.22
C LEU A 49 17.50 -14.65 -3.00
N GLU A 50 17.28 -13.58 -3.75
CA GLU A 50 17.88 -12.28 -3.51
C GLU A 50 17.00 -11.48 -2.55
N ASP A 51 17.64 -10.59 -1.78
CA ASP A 51 16.94 -9.63 -0.95
C ASP A 51 16.29 -8.55 -1.84
N ARG A 52 15.15 -8.03 -1.41
CA ARG A 52 14.43 -6.94 -2.09
C ARG A 52 14.62 -5.67 -1.29
N ASP A 53 15.14 -4.65 -1.95
CA ASP A 53 15.38 -3.36 -1.32
C ASP A 53 14.07 -2.60 -1.09
N ASN A 54 14.08 -1.81 -0.02
CA ASN A 54 13.08 -0.75 0.15
C ASN A 54 13.28 0.32 -0.94
N GLY A 55 12.17 0.88 -1.41
CA GLY A 55 12.19 1.91 -2.44
C GLY A 55 11.97 3.32 -1.91
N ILE A 56 12.27 4.29 -2.78
CA ILE A 56 11.84 5.69 -2.61
C ILE A 56 11.04 6.07 -3.83
N ASP A 57 9.81 6.52 -3.61
CA ASP A 57 8.91 6.98 -4.65
C ASP A 57 8.82 8.50 -4.68
N ALA A 58 8.79 9.11 -5.87
CA ALA A 58 8.34 10.47 -6.08
C ALA A 58 6.99 10.48 -6.81
N GLY A 59 6.13 11.46 -6.51
CA GLY A 59 4.78 11.45 -7.04
C GLY A 59 3.99 12.74 -6.90
N LEU A 60 2.75 12.66 -7.35
CA LEU A 60 1.74 13.69 -7.20
C LEU A 60 0.49 13.12 -6.51
N ALA A 61 -0.09 13.88 -5.59
CA ALA A 61 -1.38 13.56 -5.00
C ALA A 61 -2.37 14.71 -5.26
N ALA A 62 -3.52 14.39 -5.85
CA ALA A 62 -4.59 15.34 -6.11
C ALA A 62 -5.83 14.94 -5.31
N LYS A 63 -6.46 15.89 -4.63
CA LYS A 63 -7.65 15.63 -3.81
C LYS A 63 -8.73 16.67 -4.07
N LEU A 64 -9.91 16.20 -4.46
CA LEU A 64 -11.12 16.98 -4.59
C LEU A 64 -12.03 16.73 -3.38
N ARG A 65 -12.58 17.80 -2.80
CA ARG A 65 -13.47 17.78 -1.64
C ARG A 65 -14.76 18.51 -2.00
N GLY A 66 -15.90 17.92 -1.65
CA GLY A 66 -17.21 18.53 -1.84
C GLY A 66 -18.27 17.93 -0.94
N ALA A 67 -19.52 18.39 -1.10
CA ALA A 67 -20.65 17.90 -0.32
C ALA A 67 -20.92 16.41 -0.50
N ALA A 68 -20.61 15.88 -1.69
CA ALA A 68 -20.76 14.47 -2.02
C ALA A 68 -19.61 13.59 -1.51
N GLY A 69 -18.56 14.13 -0.86
CA GLY A 69 -17.44 13.34 -0.36
C GLY A 69 -16.08 13.87 -0.84
N GLN A 70 -15.10 12.97 -0.87
CA GLN A 70 -13.71 13.26 -1.23
C GLN A 70 -13.22 12.25 -2.26
N LEU A 71 -12.56 12.73 -3.30
CA LEU A 71 -11.87 11.91 -4.30
C LEU A 71 -10.38 12.21 -4.21
N GLU A 72 -9.55 11.17 -4.12
CA GLU A 72 -8.10 11.28 -4.10
C GLU A 72 -7.49 10.42 -5.21
N VAL A 73 -6.55 11.00 -5.96
CA VAL A 73 -5.72 10.31 -6.94
C VAL A 73 -4.27 10.48 -6.52
N VAL A 74 -3.51 9.39 -6.47
CA VAL A 74 -2.08 9.43 -6.16
C VAL A 74 -1.33 8.65 -7.24
N ALA A 75 -0.38 9.31 -7.90
CA ALA A 75 0.54 8.66 -8.83
C ALA A 75 1.94 8.73 -8.25
N LYS A 76 2.64 7.59 -8.22
CA LYS A 76 4.01 7.46 -7.71
C LYS A 76 4.86 6.69 -8.70
N ASN A 77 6.12 7.08 -8.81
CA ASN A 77 7.14 6.37 -9.57
C ASN A 77 8.36 6.16 -8.69
N ASP A 78 8.97 4.98 -8.80
CA ASP A 78 10.22 4.68 -8.13
C ASP A 78 11.33 5.60 -8.65
N ILE A 79 12.09 6.20 -7.74
CA ILE A 79 13.27 7.02 -8.01
C ILE A 79 14.53 6.44 -7.35
N SER A 80 14.39 5.35 -6.60
CA SER A 80 15.52 4.61 -6.01
C SER A 80 16.14 3.60 -6.97
N GLY A 81 15.37 3.14 -7.97
CA GLY A 81 15.79 2.10 -8.90
C GLY A 81 15.68 0.69 -8.32
N ALA A 82 14.98 0.52 -7.19
CA ALA A 82 14.72 -0.79 -6.61
C ALA A 82 13.82 -1.63 -7.53
N SER A 83 12.74 -1.05 -8.04
CA SER A 83 11.77 -1.76 -8.89
C SER A 83 11.64 -1.17 -10.30
N ASP A 84 12.07 0.07 -10.54
CA ASP A 84 11.81 0.80 -11.79
C ASP A 84 10.32 0.80 -12.19
N GLY A 85 9.46 0.75 -11.17
CA GLY A 85 8.01 0.63 -11.30
C GLY A 85 7.25 1.90 -10.95
N TYR A 86 5.95 1.88 -11.22
CA TYR A 86 5.01 2.93 -10.82
C TYR A 86 3.75 2.35 -10.18
N SER A 87 3.04 3.22 -9.45
CA SER A 87 1.71 2.93 -8.92
C SER A 87 0.74 4.10 -9.14
N LEU A 88 -0.54 3.77 -9.30
CA LEU A 88 -1.64 4.71 -9.43
C LEU A 88 -2.79 4.30 -8.51
N SER A 89 -3.11 5.14 -7.54
CA SER A 89 -4.19 4.92 -6.58
C SER A 89 -5.35 5.87 -6.83
N LEU A 90 -6.57 5.36 -6.69
CA LEU A 90 -7.82 6.10 -6.67
C LEU A 90 -8.60 5.74 -5.39
N GLU A 91 -8.96 6.73 -4.59
CA GLU A 91 -9.80 6.55 -3.39
C GLU A 91 -11.00 7.49 -3.44
N TYR A 92 -12.18 6.96 -3.17
CA TYR A 92 -13.35 7.74 -2.81
C TYR A 92 -13.70 7.53 -1.34
N ALA A 93 -13.97 8.62 -0.63
CA ALA A 93 -14.30 8.62 0.78
C ALA A 93 -15.51 9.50 1.08
N TYR A 94 -16.36 9.07 2.02
CA TYR A 94 -17.53 9.82 2.45
C TYR A 94 -17.45 10.16 3.94
N PRO A 95 -16.76 11.27 4.32
CA PRO A 95 -16.62 11.63 5.72
C PRO A 95 -17.94 12.15 6.29
N PHE A 96 -18.34 11.65 7.45
CA PHE A 96 -19.50 12.14 8.19
C PHE A 96 -19.22 12.14 9.70
N THR A 97 -20.02 12.89 10.45
CA THR A 97 -19.91 12.96 11.92
C THR A 97 -21.17 12.40 12.55
N TRP A 98 -20.98 11.51 13.52
CA TRP A 98 -22.05 10.98 14.36
C TRP A 98 -21.70 11.21 15.83
N GLY A 99 -22.47 12.07 16.50
CA GLY A 99 -22.14 12.55 17.84
C GLY A 99 -20.82 13.32 17.79
N ASN A 100 -19.84 12.88 18.59
CA ASN A 100 -18.51 13.48 18.61
C ASN A 100 -17.52 12.75 17.69
N THR A 101 -17.92 11.65 17.05
CA THR A 101 -17.01 10.80 16.28
C THR A 101 -17.13 11.12 14.80
N ARG A 102 -15.98 11.35 14.16
CA ARG A 102 -15.88 11.46 12.70
C ARG A 102 -15.60 10.07 12.13
N PHE A 103 -16.39 9.64 11.17
CA PHE A 103 -16.18 8.43 10.40
C PHE A 103 -15.80 8.79 8.97
N LYS A 104 -14.98 7.93 8.34
CA LYS A 104 -14.53 8.05 6.95
C LYS A 104 -14.58 6.67 6.27
N PRO A 105 -15.78 6.15 5.94
CA PRO A 105 -15.90 5.02 5.02
C PRO A 105 -15.24 5.39 3.68
N ASN A 106 -14.54 4.42 3.09
CA ASN A 106 -13.83 4.60 1.84
C ASN A 106 -13.78 3.32 1.02
N ILE A 107 -13.65 3.49 -0.29
CA ILE A 107 -13.38 2.44 -1.27
C ILE A 107 -12.29 2.96 -2.20
N GLY A 108 -11.40 2.10 -2.64
CA GLY A 108 -10.37 2.50 -3.57
C GLY A 108 -9.72 1.33 -4.28
N ALA A 109 -8.83 1.66 -5.20
CA ALA A 109 -8.01 0.70 -5.92
C ALA A 109 -6.62 1.28 -6.13
N THR A 110 -5.60 0.41 -6.12
CA THR A 110 -4.22 0.74 -6.48
C THR A 110 -3.76 -0.17 -7.60
N HIS A 111 -3.45 0.42 -8.74
CA HIS A 111 -2.79 -0.25 -9.85
C HIS A 111 -1.29 -0.15 -9.70
N MET A 112 -0.59 -1.26 -9.95
CA MET A 112 0.86 -1.39 -9.86
C MET A 112 1.40 -1.92 -11.17
N SER A 113 2.44 -1.25 -11.69
CA SER A 113 3.11 -1.67 -12.92
C SER A 113 3.70 -3.08 -12.82
N GLY A 114 3.85 -3.76 -13.95
CA GLY A 114 4.47 -5.09 -13.98
C GLY A 114 5.88 -5.12 -13.38
N ASN A 115 6.68 -4.07 -13.55
CA ASN A 115 8.01 -3.99 -12.94
C ASN A 115 7.94 -4.02 -11.40
N LEU A 116 7.04 -3.21 -10.82
CA LEU A 116 6.81 -3.17 -9.38
C LEU A 116 6.35 -4.54 -8.86
N VAL A 117 5.34 -5.12 -9.50
CA VAL A 117 4.78 -6.41 -9.08
C VAL A 117 5.80 -7.53 -9.26
N HIS A 118 6.54 -7.56 -10.37
CA HIS A 118 7.58 -8.56 -10.61
C HIS A 118 8.70 -8.48 -9.57
N TYR A 119 9.13 -7.28 -9.18
CA TYR A 119 10.20 -7.12 -8.18
C TYR A 119 9.79 -7.65 -6.79
N TYR A 120 8.62 -7.25 -6.30
CA TYR A 120 8.19 -7.59 -4.93
C TYR A 120 7.48 -8.94 -4.80
N TYR A 121 6.83 -9.42 -5.87
CA TYR A 121 5.99 -10.64 -5.83
C TYR A 121 6.46 -11.74 -6.79
N GLY A 122 7.43 -11.46 -7.66
CA GLY A 122 7.95 -12.44 -8.59
C GLY A 122 9.31 -13.00 -8.22
N THR A 123 9.75 -13.93 -9.06
CA THR A 123 11.12 -14.44 -9.06
C THR A 123 11.96 -13.64 -10.04
N LEU A 124 13.06 -13.07 -9.55
CA LEU A 124 14.00 -12.28 -10.34
C LEU A 124 14.80 -13.17 -11.28
N LYS A 125 15.40 -12.59 -12.32
CA LYS A 125 16.12 -13.36 -13.35
C LYS A 125 17.31 -14.11 -12.77
N GLU A 126 17.95 -13.53 -11.77
CA GLU A 126 19.10 -14.05 -11.05
C GLU A 126 18.73 -15.28 -10.19
N GLU A 127 17.44 -15.38 -9.83
CA GLU A 127 16.85 -16.46 -9.05
C GLU A 127 16.38 -17.64 -9.93
N GLU A 128 16.42 -17.52 -11.27
CA GLU A 128 15.92 -18.53 -12.20
C GLU A 128 16.89 -19.71 -12.35
N GLN A 129 16.94 -20.55 -11.31
CA GLN A 129 17.72 -21.78 -11.24
C GLN A 129 16.81 -23.01 -11.09
N PRO A 130 17.29 -24.22 -11.43
CA PRO A 130 16.55 -25.45 -11.19
C PRO A 130 16.14 -25.58 -9.72
N GLY A 131 14.84 -25.57 -9.44
CA GLY A 131 14.30 -25.68 -8.07
C GLY A 131 13.75 -24.38 -7.47
N ILE A 132 13.69 -23.28 -8.24
CA ILE A 132 12.83 -22.12 -7.93
C ILE A 132 11.65 -22.09 -8.92
N ALA A 133 10.44 -21.97 -8.39
CA ALA A 133 9.24 -21.77 -9.21
C ALA A 133 9.33 -20.43 -9.94
N GLN A 134 9.44 -20.44 -11.27
CA GLN A 134 9.44 -19.22 -12.06
C GLN A 134 8.06 -18.56 -11.96
N TYR A 135 8.00 -17.36 -11.39
CA TYR A 135 6.78 -16.58 -11.28
C TYR A 135 7.03 -15.15 -11.74
N ARG A 136 6.43 -14.78 -12.88
CA ARG A 136 6.59 -13.48 -13.53
C ARG A 136 5.21 -12.84 -13.74
N PRO A 137 4.62 -12.26 -12.69
CA PRO A 137 3.31 -11.64 -12.78
C PRO A 137 3.33 -10.41 -13.68
N GLY A 138 2.17 -10.08 -14.25
CA GLY A 138 1.96 -8.82 -14.95
C GLY A 138 1.75 -7.66 -13.98
N SER A 139 1.07 -6.61 -14.45
CA SER A 139 0.57 -5.55 -13.57
C SER A 139 -0.58 -6.06 -12.70
N ALA A 140 -0.69 -5.56 -11.47
CA ALA A 140 -1.74 -5.97 -10.54
C ALA A 140 -2.60 -4.77 -10.13
N THR A 141 -3.87 -5.01 -9.80
CA THR A 141 -4.77 -3.98 -9.25
C THR A 141 -5.42 -4.47 -7.97
N VAL A 142 -5.03 -3.86 -6.85
CA VAL A 142 -5.57 -4.19 -5.52
C VAL A 142 -6.73 -3.26 -5.20
N SER A 143 -7.92 -3.82 -5.05
CA SER A 143 -9.12 -3.07 -4.63
C SER A 143 -9.33 -3.24 -3.13
N TYR A 144 -9.88 -2.22 -2.47
CA TYR A 144 -10.12 -2.26 -1.03
C TYR A 144 -11.36 -1.48 -0.61
N VAL A 145 -11.90 -1.86 0.54
CA VAL A 145 -12.86 -1.06 1.32
C VAL A 145 -12.27 -0.78 2.70
N GLY A 146 -12.64 0.35 3.29
CA GLY A 146 -12.13 0.72 4.59
C GLY A 146 -13.04 1.65 5.38
N LEU A 147 -12.76 1.74 6.66
CA LEU A 147 -13.43 2.63 7.60
C LEU A 147 -12.37 3.29 8.50
N GLY A 148 -12.18 4.60 8.31
CA GLY A 148 -11.46 5.43 9.27
C GLY A 148 -12.40 5.99 10.33
N PHE A 149 -11.90 6.20 11.53
CA PHE A 149 -12.60 6.98 12.56
C PHE A 149 -11.64 7.87 13.34
N SER A 150 -12.16 8.99 13.86
CA SER A 150 -11.50 9.78 14.91
C SER A 150 -12.51 10.32 15.91
N GLN A 151 -12.16 10.28 17.19
CA GLN A 151 -13.02 10.69 18.29
C GLN A 151 -12.23 11.53 19.29
N PRO A 152 -12.62 12.78 19.55
CA PRO A 152 -12.03 13.58 20.60
C PRO A 152 -12.42 13.01 21.98
N ILE A 153 -11.47 13.00 22.90
CA ILE A 153 -11.63 12.60 24.30
C ILE A 153 -11.28 13.80 25.18
N GLY A 154 -12.30 14.37 25.82
CA GLY A 154 -12.16 15.62 26.56
C GLY A 154 -11.74 16.78 25.65
N LYS A 155 -10.85 17.65 26.14
CA LYS A 155 -10.40 18.85 25.41
C LYS A 155 -9.06 18.69 24.69
N GLN A 156 -8.27 17.68 25.05
CA GLN A 156 -6.85 17.62 24.67
C GLN A 156 -6.47 16.34 23.91
N TRP A 157 -7.31 15.30 23.94
CA TRP A 157 -6.96 14.00 23.38
C TRP A 157 -7.87 13.65 22.19
N GLU A 158 -7.34 12.85 21.28
CA GLU A 158 -8.09 12.28 20.17
C GLU A 158 -7.64 10.83 19.98
N VAL A 159 -8.60 9.90 19.89
CA VAL A 159 -8.34 8.52 19.47
C VAL A 159 -8.77 8.39 18.02
N SER A 160 -7.92 7.78 17.21
CA SER A 160 -8.17 7.55 15.79
C SER A 160 -7.81 6.14 15.40
N GLY A 161 -8.43 5.62 14.36
CA GLY A 161 -8.05 4.34 13.79
C GLY A 161 -8.57 4.14 12.39
N ASN A 162 -8.13 3.05 11.78
CA ASN A 162 -8.65 2.58 10.51
C ASN A 162 -8.75 1.06 10.50
N LEU A 163 -9.73 0.57 9.75
CA LEU A 163 -9.84 -0.82 9.32
C LEU A 163 -9.89 -0.81 7.78
N ARG A 164 -9.11 -1.68 7.14
CA ARG A 164 -9.12 -1.86 5.69
C ARG A 164 -9.13 -3.34 5.35
N TYR A 165 -9.99 -3.72 4.42
CA TYR A 165 -10.01 -5.02 3.76
C TYR A 165 -9.64 -4.84 2.30
N SER A 166 -8.66 -5.59 1.82
CA SER A 166 -8.15 -5.53 0.44
C SER A 166 -8.33 -6.88 -0.23
N ALA A 167 -8.86 -6.89 -1.45
CA ALA A 167 -8.90 -8.05 -2.32
C ALA A 167 -7.59 -8.12 -3.10
N LEU A 168 -6.88 -9.25 -2.98
CA LEU A 168 -5.63 -9.49 -3.70
C LEU A 168 -5.96 -10.15 -5.04
N PRO A 169 -5.52 -9.59 -6.16
CA PRO A 169 -5.67 -10.25 -7.45
C PRO A 169 -4.66 -11.40 -7.56
N ASP A 170 -4.94 -12.34 -8.47
CA ASP A 170 -4.14 -13.56 -8.70
C ASP A 170 -2.65 -13.25 -8.91
N GLU A 171 -2.31 -12.13 -9.56
CA GLU A 171 -0.91 -11.71 -9.75
C GLU A 171 -0.14 -11.57 -8.43
N LEU A 172 -0.82 -11.27 -7.32
CA LEU A 172 -0.23 -11.18 -5.99
C LEU A 172 -0.49 -12.44 -5.15
N SER A 173 -1.71 -12.98 -5.14
CA SER A 173 -2.07 -14.12 -4.28
C SER A 173 -1.41 -15.43 -4.71
N ASP A 174 -1.15 -15.62 -6.00
CA ASP A 174 -0.42 -16.79 -6.52
C ASP A 174 1.10 -16.66 -6.40
N SER A 175 1.60 -15.53 -5.87
CA SER A 175 3.02 -15.34 -5.65
C SER A 175 3.58 -16.44 -4.73
N PRO A 176 4.67 -17.11 -5.10
CA PRO A 176 5.29 -18.10 -4.24
C PRO A 176 5.98 -17.48 -3.00
N LEU A 177 6.06 -16.14 -2.94
CA LEU A 177 6.54 -15.35 -1.80
C LEU A 177 5.41 -14.94 -0.85
N VAL A 178 4.15 -15.19 -1.22
CA VAL A 178 2.96 -14.93 -0.41
C VAL A 178 2.49 -16.26 0.22
N GLU A 179 1.82 -16.15 1.37
CA GLU A 179 1.21 -17.32 2.02
C GLU A 179 0.13 -17.91 1.11
N ARG A 180 0.12 -19.23 0.94
CA ARG A 180 -0.82 -19.92 0.05
C ARG A 180 -2.27 -19.65 0.45
N ASP A 181 -3.16 -19.68 -0.54
CA ASP A 181 -4.60 -19.52 -0.36
C ASP A 181 -4.98 -18.15 0.27
N THR A 182 -4.15 -17.13 0.06
CA THR A 182 -4.35 -15.76 0.54
C THR A 182 -4.89 -14.85 -0.57
N ASP A 183 -6.21 -14.78 -0.69
CA ASP A 183 -6.88 -13.95 -1.72
C ASP A 183 -7.27 -12.56 -1.18
N SER A 184 -6.96 -12.28 0.09
CA SER A 184 -7.32 -11.01 0.74
C SER A 184 -6.39 -10.67 1.90
N SER A 185 -6.37 -9.39 2.27
CA SER A 185 -5.63 -8.90 3.44
C SER A 185 -6.47 -7.91 4.23
N THR A 186 -6.41 -8.02 5.56
CA THR A 186 -7.06 -7.09 6.49
C THR A 186 -6.01 -6.37 7.33
N SER A 187 -6.07 -5.04 7.37
CA SER A 187 -5.17 -4.21 8.18
C SER A 187 -5.97 -3.31 9.12
N MET A 188 -5.46 -3.14 10.34
CA MET A 188 -6.06 -2.26 11.35
C MET A 188 -4.97 -1.45 12.06
N PHE A 189 -5.27 -0.19 12.35
CA PHE A 189 -4.45 0.64 13.22
C PHE A 189 -5.34 1.42 14.19
N ILE A 190 -4.84 1.63 15.41
CA ILE A 190 -5.44 2.48 16.43
C ILE A 190 -4.31 3.32 17.04
N GLY A 191 -4.57 4.62 17.20
CA GLY A 191 -3.64 5.58 17.78
C GLY A 191 -4.34 6.58 18.69
N ILE A 192 -3.55 7.18 19.57
CA ILE A 192 -3.96 8.29 20.42
C ILE A 192 -3.04 9.48 20.17
N SER A 193 -3.60 10.67 20.07
CA SER A 193 -2.86 11.92 19.90
C SER A 193 -3.31 12.97 20.90
N ARG A 194 -2.41 13.92 21.20
CA ARG A 194 -2.66 15.05 22.10
C ARG A 194 -2.49 16.36 21.35
N LYS A 195 -3.45 17.27 21.49
CA LYS A 195 -3.36 18.66 21.02
C LYS A 195 -2.66 19.48 22.11
N PHE A 196 -1.57 20.17 21.75
CA PHE A 196 -0.83 21.10 22.61
C PHE A 196 -1.33 22.53 22.39
#